data_AF-A0A945DGK4-F1
#
_entry.id   AF-A0A945DGK4-F1
#
_cell.length_a   1.000
_cell.length_b   1.000
_cell.length_c   1.000
_cell.angle_alpha   90.00
_cell.angle_beta   90.00
_cell.angle_gamma   90.00
#
_symmetry.space_group_name_H-M   'P 1'
#
loop_
_entity.id
_entity.type
_entity.pdbx_description
1 polymer ?
#
loop_
_entity_poly.entity_id
_entity_poly.type
_entity_poly.pdbx_seq_one_letter_code
_entity_poly.pdbx_strand_id
1 'polypeptide(L)'
;MELNNIYKVKHELWLKVLFASFAIKDEKIKSEIYEFSQIQFRHLKWLSNECKANNIAYDYNRFEIDIRQDTQAQYFQYLINEIKISMRQYKENVLFARIISDEFYMMQRLESLLKNSTQIVEITAFNKERIYENKELDKTSTDAFTIFLFEETYKEYELILVYSYMQNYTEETLLYNVYQDLIDESLYHLKCFGNMLSKMGILSVPRIVIESIYQREDIEQFLVDGIAEEEAAKEECRKLAEAVKDEDLSQFFNYINYQENYHIELMQKAIKVLKEK
;
A
#
# COMPACT_ATOMS: atom_id res chain seq x y z
N MET A 1 -14.00 13.97 -17.54
CA MET A 1 -12.75 13.21 -17.67
C MET A 1 -13.08 11.76 -18.04
N GLU A 2 -12.22 11.08 -18.79
CA GLU A 2 -12.36 9.64 -19.05
C GLU A 2 -12.23 8.82 -17.75
N LEU A 3 -12.89 7.66 -17.68
CA LEU A 3 -12.91 6.83 -16.46
C LEU A 3 -11.51 6.37 -16.05
N ASN A 4 -10.63 6.05 -17.01
CA ASN A 4 -9.21 5.75 -16.74
C ASN A 4 -8.51 6.91 -15.99
N ASN A 5 -8.78 8.15 -16.37
CA ASN A 5 -8.16 9.28 -15.67
C ASN A 5 -8.69 9.45 -14.24
N ILE A 6 -9.99 9.17 -14.01
CA ILE A 6 -10.56 9.15 -12.67
C ILE A 6 -9.92 8.02 -11.84
N TYR A 7 -9.68 6.85 -12.45
CA TYR A 7 -8.97 5.74 -11.82
C TYR A 7 -7.58 6.15 -11.33
N LYS A 8 -6.79 6.84 -12.16
CA LYS A 8 -5.46 7.36 -11.79
C LYS A 8 -5.51 8.34 -10.62
N VAL A 9 -6.43 9.31 -10.68
CA VAL A 9 -6.63 10.27 -9.58
C VAL A 9 -7.03 9.55 -8.30
N LYS A 10 -7.83 8.49 -8.41
CA LYS A 10 -8.20 7.67 -7.26
C LYS A 10 -7.04 6.86 -6.70
N HIS A 11 -6.18 6.35 -7.57
CA HIS A 11 -4.99 5.59 -7.20
C HIS A 11 -4.01 6.46 -6.42
N GLU A 12 -3.77 7.68 -6.91
CA GLU A 12 -2.99 8.66 -6.16
C GLU A 12 -3.63 9.01 -4.81
N LEU A 13 -4.94 9.22 -4.75
CA LEU A 13 -5.63 9.52 -3.49
C LEU A 13 -5.48 8.38 -2.47
N TRP A 14 -5.62 7.13 -2.89
CA TRP A 14 -5.40 5.97 -2.01
C TRP A 14 -3.99 6.01 -1.42
N LEU A 15 -2.94 6.18 -2.24
CA LEU A 15 -1.56 6.26 -1.77
C LEU A 15 -1.34 7.43 -0.81
N LYS A 16 -1.91 8.61 -1.12
CA LYS A 16 -1.79 9.80 -0.28
C LYS A 16 -2.44 9.58 1.09
N VAL A 17 -3.62 8.96 1.15
CA VAL A 17 -4.30 8.65 2.42
C VAL A 17 -3.56 7.56 3.18
N LEU A 18 -3.13 6.48 2.51
CA LEU A 18 -2.40 5.36 3.10
C LEU A 18 -1.10 5.83 3.75
N PHE A 19 -0.24 6.53 3.00
CA PHE A 19 1.06 6.95 3.52
C PHE A 19 0.95 8.12 4.49
N ALA A 20 -0.06 8.99 4.36
CA ALA A 20 -0.35 9.96 5.43
C ALA A 20 -0.72 9.26 6.74
N SER A 21 -1.45 8.13 6.71
CA SER A 21 -1.75 7.37 7.93
C SER A 21 -0.46 6.92 8.65
N PHE A 22 0.55 6.45 7.90
CA PHE A 22 1.82 6.02 8.48
C PHE A 22 2.60 7.17 9.13
N ALA A 23 2.47 8.39 8.61
CA ALA A 23 3.16 9.57 9.14
C ALA A 23 2.57 10.10 10.46
N ILE A 24 1.31 9.78 10.76
CA ILE A 24 0.61 10.24 11.97
C ILE A 24 1.11 9.45 13.19
N LYS A 25 1.37 10.13 14.30
CA LYS A 25 1.90 9.51 15.53
C LYS A 25 0.80 8.99 16.46
N ASP A 26 -0.29 9.72 16.58
CA ASP A 26 -1.41 9.30 17.44
C ASP A 26 -2.05 8.04 16.86
N GLU A 27 -1.97 6.93 17.59
CA GLU A 27 -2.40 5.61 17.10
C GLU A 27 -3.90 5.55 16.79
N LYS A 28 -4.74 6.31 17.50
CA LYS A 28 -6.18 6.35 17.23
C LYS A 28 -6.46 7.06 15.92
N ILE A 29 -5.85 8.22 15.71
CA ILE A 29 -5.99 9.00 14.47
C ILE A 29 -5.37 8.24 13.30
N LYS A 30 -4.19 7.64 13.50
CA LYS A 30 -3.53 6.77 12.52
C LYS A 30 -4.47 5.66 12.07
N SER A 31 -5.07 4.93 13.02
CA SER A 31 -6.00 3.84 12.70
C SER A 31 -7.21 4.34 11.90
N GLU A 32 -7.79 5.48 12.30
CA GLU A 32 -8.94 6.07 11.58
C GLU A 32 -8.57 6.45 10.13
N ILE A 33 -7.41 7.07 9.89
CA ILE A 33 -6.95 7.42 8.54
C ILE A 33 -6.55 6.17 7.74
N TYR A 34 -5.99 5.16 8.40
CA TYR A 34 -5.70 3.87 7.76
C TYR A 34 -6.99 3.19 7.29
N GLU A 35 -8.06 3.19 8.08
CA GLU A 35 -9.38 2.70 7.67
C GLU A 35 -9.93 3.47 6.45
N PHE A 36 -9.70 4.79 6.39
CA PHE A 36 -10.04 5.57 5.19
C PHE A 36 -9.27 5.08 3.96
N SER A 37 -7.98 4.75 4.10
CA SER A 37 -7.20 4.18 2.99
C SER A 37 -7.77 2.85 2.49
N GLN A 38 -8.28 1.99 3.38
CA GLN A 38 -8.90 0.72 3.00
C GLN A 38 -10.19 0.94 2.21
N ILE A 39 -10.97 1.95 2.58
CA ILE A 39 -12.15 2.36 1.81
C ILE A 39 -11.73 2.89 0.43
N GLN A 40 -10.67 3.70 0.36
CA GLN A 40 -10.15 4.19 -0.92
C GLN A 40 -9.65 3.07 -1.83
N PHE A 41 -9.01 2.05 -1.27
CA PHE A 41 -8.60 0.86 -2.02
C PHE A 41 -9.80 0.08 -2.57
N ARG A 42 -10.86 -0.06 -1.76
CA ARG A 42 -12.11 -0.67 -2.22
C ARG A 42 -12.75 0.12 -3.38
N HIS A 43 -12.68 1.45 -3.34
CA HIS A 43 -13.15 2.28 -4.45
C HIS A 43 -12.37 2.00 -5.75
N LEU A 44 -11.05 1.74 -5.67
CA LEU A 44 -10.26 1.35 -6.84
C LEU A 44 -10.79 0.06 -7.45
N LYS A 45 -11.08 -0.96 -6.63
CA LYS A 45 -11.68 -2.22 -7.09
C LYS A 45 -13.01 -2.00 -7.81
N TRP A 46 -13.88 -1.11 -7.32
CA TRP A 46 -15.13 -0.80 -8.00
C TRP A 46 -14.91 -0.08 -9.34
N LEU A 47 -13.97 0.87 -9.39
CA LEU A 47 -13.65 1.61 -10.60
C LEU A 47 -12.98 0.72 -11.66
N SER A 48 -12.10 -0.21 -11.27
CA SER A 48 -11.49 -1.16 -12.20
C SER A 48 -12.53 -2.10 -12.80
N ASN A 49 -13.51 -2.54 -12.01
CA ASN A 49 -14.64 -3.34 -12.50
C ASN A 49 -15.48 -2.54 -13.50
N GLU A 50 -15.76 -1.26 -13.22
CA GLU A 50 -16.47 -0.37 -14.13
C GLU A 50 -15.68 -0.14 -15.43
N CYS A 51 -14.36 0.05 -15.35
CA CYS A 51 -13.48 0.12 -16.52
C CYS A 51 -13.60 -1.17 -17.37
N LYS A 52 -13.46 -2.34 -16.75
CA LYS A 52 -13.57 -3.64 -17.43
C LYS A 52 -14.94 -3.82 -18.10
N ALA A 53 -16.03 -3.55 -17.37
CA ALA A 53 -17.40 -3.70 -17.88
C ALA A 53 -17.69 -2.81 -19.11
N ASN A 54 -17.03 -1.65 -19.19
CA ASN A 54 -17.16 -0.70 -20.30
C ASN A 54 -16.08 -0.87 -21.37
N ASN A 55 -15.24 -1.92 -21.31
CA ASN A 55 -14.08 -2.12 -22.20
C ASN A 55 -13.13 -0.92 -22.25
N ILE A 56 -12.95 -0.24 -21.12
CA ILE A 56 -12.02 0.87 -20.96
C ILE A 56 -10.73 0.30 -20.35
N ALA A 57 -9.64 0.39 -21.10
CA ALA A 57 -8.31 0.11 -20.57
C ALA A 57 -7.98 1.10 -19.43
N TYR A 58 -7.43 0.59 -18.34
CA TYR A 58 -6.99 1.40 -17.21
C TYR A 58 -5.59 1.01 -16.78
N ASP A 59 -4.90 1.97 -16.18
CA ASP A 59 -3.51 1.82 -15.80
C ASP A 59 -3.22 2.59 -14.50
N TYR A 60 -2.11 2.25 -13.84
CA TYR A 60 -1.70 2.86 -12.58
C TYR A 60 -0.77 4.07 -12.76
N ASN A 61 -0.60 4.58 -13.98
CA ASN A 61 0.34 5.68 -14.25
C ASN A 61 -0.04 6.92 -13.45
N ARG A 62 0.99 7.54 -12.90
CA ARG A 62 0.89 8.75 -12.07
C ARG A 62 2.22 9.49 -12.09
N PHE A 63 2.22 10.70 -11.55
CA PHE A 63 3.46 11.40 -11.24
C PHE A 63 4.05 10.93 -9.90
N GLU A 64 5.24 11.43 -9.57
CA GLU A 64 5.79 11.30 -8.24
C GLU A 64 4.88 11.97 -7.21
N ILE A 65 4.68 11.32 -6.06
CA ILE A 65 3.83 11.82 -4.98
C ILE A 65 4.73 12.26 -3.83
N ASP A 66 4.71 13.56 -3.53
CA ASP A 66 5.30 14.10 -2.30
C ASP A 66 4.20 14.33 -1.26
N ILE A 67 4.28 13.61 -0.14
CA ILE A 67 3.31 13.69 0.95
C ILE A 67 3.84 14.44 2.17
N ARG A 68 5.05 15.03 2.11
CA ARG A 68 5.69 15.63 3.28
C ARG A 68 4.87 16.80 3.83
N GLN A 69 4.62 16.77 5.13
CA GLN A 69 4.00 17.86 5.90
C GLN A 69 4.77 18.01 7.21
N ASP A 70 4.84 19.22 7.75
CA ASP A 70 5.61 19.49 8.98
C ASP A 70 4.80 19.14 10.24
N THR A 71 3.47 19.24 10.14
CA THR A 71 2.56 19.09 11.29
C THR A 71 1.35 18.21 10.95
N GLN A 72 0.77 17.61 11.98
CA GLN A 72 -0.46 16.83 11.87
C GLN A 72 -1.64 17.65 11.32
N ALA A 73 -1.76 18.92 11.70
CA ALA A 73 -2.82 19.80 11.21
C ALA A 73 -2.69 20.05 9.69
N GLN A 74 -1.46 20.23 9.18
CA GLN A 74 -1.21 20.32 7.75
C GLN A 74 -1.59 19.03 7.03
N TYR A 75 -1.36 17.85 7.62
CA TYR A 75 -1.83 16.59 7.05
C TYR A 75 -3.34 16.52 6.87
N PHE A 76 -4.11 16.92 7.89
CA PHE A 76 -5.57 16.92 7.77
C PHE A 76 -6.03 17.86 6.67
N GLN A 77 -5.45 19.06 6.61
CA GLN A 77 -5.76 20.04 5.56
C GLN A 77 -5.37 19.54 4.17
N TYR A 78 -4.21 18.90 4.05
CA TYR A 78 -3.73 18.27 2.83
C TYR A 78 -4.72 17.20 2.34
N LEU A 79 -5.08 16.23 3.20
CA LEU A 79 -6.00 15.17 2.83
C LEU A 79 -7.40 15.69 2.46
N ILE A 80 -7.92 16.70 3.17
CA ILE A 80 -9.19 17.36 2.80
C ILE A 80 -9.11 17.94 1.38
N ASN A 81 -7.99 18.58 1.03
CA ASN A 81 -7.80 19.17 -0.29
C ASN A 81 -7.69 18.10 -1.39
N GLU A 82 -6.94 17.03 -1.13
CA GLU A 82 -6.79 15.91 -2.08
C GLU A 82 -8.13 15.22 -2.35
N ILE A 83 -8.95 15.00 -1.30
CA ILE A 83 -10.31 14.46 -1.45
C ILE A 83 -11.16 15.42 -2.30
N LYS A 84 -11.15 16.73 -2.00
CA LYS A 84 -11.89 17.73 -2.80
C LYS A 84 -11.46 17.75 -4.26
N ILE A 85 -10.18 17.59 -4.55
CA ILE A 85 -9.64 17.52 -5.92
C ILE A 85 -10.19 16.28 -6.63
N SER A 86 -10.17 15.12 -5.97
CA SER A 86 -10.72 13.86 -6.51
C SER A 86 -12.21 13.97 -6.79
N MET A 87 -12.99 14.46 -5.83
CA MET A 87 -14.45 14.60 -5.93
C MET A 87 -14.90 15.46 -7.12
N ARG A 88 -14.13 16.49 -7.50
CA ARG A 88 -14.45 17.34 -8.66
C ARG A 88 -14.40 16.61 -10.00
N GLN A 89 -13.76 15.44 -10.06
CA GLN A 89 -13.63 14.65 -11.29
C GLN A 89 -14.76 13.64 -11.47
N TYR A 90 -15.55 13.38 -10.43
CA TYR A 90 -16.56 12.34 -10.42
C TYR A 90 -17.77 12.70 -11.27
N LYS A 91 -18.36 11.68 -11.89
CA LYS A 91 -19.54 11.81 -12.75
C LYS A 91 -20.81 11.54 -11.95
N GLU A 92 -21.95 11.96 -12.48
CA GLU A 92 -23.25 11.63 -11.88
C GLU A 92 -23.64 10.19 -12.23
N ASN A 93 -23.44 9.25 -11.30
CA ASN A 93 -23.99 7.90 -11.34
C ASN A 93 -24.01 7.27 -9.93
N VAL A 94 -24.59 6.07 -9.81
CA VAL A 94 -24.73 5.37 -8.52
C VAL A 94 -23.39 5.05 -7.86
N LEU A 95 -22.39 4.62 -8.64
CA LEU A 95 -21.05 4.33 -8.15
C LEU A 95 -20.39 5.57 -7.53
N PHE A 96 -20.37 6.68 -8.26
CA PHE A 96 -19.79 7.93 -7.79
C PHE A 96 -20.59 8.55 -6.65
N ALA A 97 -21.93 8.43 -6.64
CA ALA A 97 -22.73 8.86 -5.50
C ALA A 97 -22.32 8.12 -4.21
N ARG A 98 -22.04 6.81 -4.30
CA ARG A 98 -21.51 6.03 -3.17
C ARG A 98 -20.12 6.51 -2.74
N ILE A 99 -19.19 6.64 -3.68
CA ILE A 99 -17.83 7.11 -3.41
C ILE A 99 -17.85 8.50 -2.75
N ILE A 100 -18.66 9.43 -3.27
CA ILE A 100 -18.85 10.78 -2.74
C ILE A 100 -19.35 10.74 -1.31
N SER A 101 -20.31 9.87 -0.99
CA SER A 101 -20.83 9.73 0.36
C SER A 101 -19.75 9.30 1.36
N ASP A 102 -18.95 8.30 0.99
CA ASP A 102 -17.86 7.80 1.84
C ASP A 102 -16.79 8.89 2.04
N GLU A 103 -16.40 9.59 0.97
CA GLU A 103 -15.39 10.65 1.02
C GLU A 103 -15.85 11.92 1.72
N PHE A 104 -17.13 12.27 1.60
CA PHE A 104 -17.71 13.39 2.33
C PHE A 104 -17.64 13.13 3.84
N TYR A 105 -17.93 11.91 4.29
CA TYR A 105 -17.74 11.52 5.69
C TYR A 105 -16.27 11.66 6.12
N MET A 106 -15.32 11.14 5.33
CA MET A 106 -13.88 11.27 5.62
C MET A 106 -13.47 12.74 5.79
N MET A 107 -13.92 13.61 4.89
CA MET A 107 -13.66 15.05 4.99
C MET A 107 -14.23 15.65 6.29
N GLN A 108 -15.47 15.36 6.64
CA GLN A 108 -16.07 15.86 7.89
C GLN A 108 -15.30 15.38 9.13
N ARG A 109 -14.81 14.14 9.11
CA ARG A 109 -13.97 13.59 10.18
C ARG A 109 -12.63 14.32 10.27
N LEU A 110 -11.94 14.52 9.15
CA LEU A 110 -10.69 15.28 9.07
C LEU A 110 -10.88 16.75 9.52
N GLU A 111 -11.97 17.39 9.11
CA GLU A 111 -12.32 18.76 9.53
C GLU A 111 -12.55 18.81 11.05
N SER A 112 -13.22 17.81 11.63
CA SER A 112 -13.39 17.71 13.08
C SER A 112 -12.06 17.52 13.80
N LEU A 113 -11.16 16.68 13.29
CA LEU A 113 -9.83 16.45 13.87
C LEU A 113 -8.99 17.71 13.81
N LEU A 114 -9.03 18.44 12.69
CA LEU A 114 -8.34 19.71 12.51
C LEU A 114 -8.84 20.76 13.51
N LYS A 115 -10.16 20.90 13.67
CA LYS A 115 -10.77 21.88 14.56
C LYS A 115 -10.48 21.60 16.04
N ASN A 116 -10.29 20.33 16.39
CA ASN A 116 -9.98 19.89 17.76
C ASN A 116 -8.45 19.82 18.03
N SER A 117 -7.60 20.13 17.05
CA SER A 117 -6.16 20.16 17.22
C SER A 117 -5.77 21.40 18.04
N THR A 118 -5.56 21.19 19.34
CA THR A 118 -5.20 22.26 20.29
C THR A 118 -3.69 22.38 20.51
N GLN A 119 -2.91 21.41 20.03
CA GLN A 119 -1.46 21.35 20.14
C GLN A 119 -0.83 21.15 18.76
N ILE A 120 0.31 21.79 18.55
CA ILE A 120 1.14 21.55 17.37
C ILE A 120 1.84 20.20 17.57
N VAL A 121 1.47 19.22 16.76
CA VAL A 121 2.10 17.90 16.73
C VAL A 121 2.99 17.83 15.49
N GLU A 122 4.31 17.77 15.72
CA GLU A 122 5.31 17.67 14.66
C GLU A 122 5.39 16.27 14.06
N ILE A 123 5.56 16.24 12.75
CA ILE A 123 5.78 15.03 11.96
C ILE A 123 7.28 14.75 11.88
N THR A 124 7.70 13.57 12.32
CA THR A 124 9.10 13.12 12.24
C THR A 124 9.35 12.11 11.14
N ALA A 125 8.32 11.70 10.40
CA ALA A 125 8.37 10.68 9.36
C ALA A 125 9.34 10.98 8.20
N PHE A 126 9.91 12.18 8.14
CA PHE A 126 10.81 12.66 7.07
C PHE A 126 12.07 13.36 7.60
N ASN A 127 12.41 13.20 8.89
CA ASN A 127 13.56 13.88 9.50
C ASN A 127 14.92 13.28 9.09
N LYS A 128 14.93 12.11 8.42
CA LYS A 128 16.10 11.38 7.92
C LYS A 128 17.09 10.94 9.00
N GLU A 129 16.67 10.86 10.25
CA GLU A 129 17.55 10.46 11.36
C GLU A 129 17.93 8.97 11.27
N ARG A 130 17.07 8.13 10.65
CA ARG A 130 17.26 6.67 10.52
C ARG A 130 17.40 5.97 11.87
N ILE A 131 16.78 6.54 12.90
CA ILE A 131 16.70 5.97 14.24
C ILE A 131 15.38 5.21 14.33
N TYR A 132 15.45 3.91 14.60
CA TYR A 132 14.25 3.11 14.81
C TYR A 132 13.92 3.02 16.30
N GLU A 133 12.98 3.85 16.74
CA GLU A 133 12.54 3.94 18.14
C GLU A 133 13.72 4.16 19.11
N ASN A 134 13.82 3.34 20.17
CA ASN A 134 14.89 3.42 21.17
C ASN A 134 15.99 2.36 20.92
N LYS A 135 16.11 1.86 19.68
CA LYS A 135 17.03 0.75 19.36
C LYS A 135 18.40 1.26 18.95
N GLU A 136 19.45 0.68 19.53
CA GLU A 136 20.84 0.97 19.19
C GLU A 136 21.32 0.05 18.06
N LEU A 137 20.98 0.42 16.82
CA LEU A 137 21.50 -0.26 15.63
C LEU A 137 22.86 0.32 15.24
N ASP A 138 23.85 -0.53 14.97
CA ASP A 138 25.09 -0.05 14.38
C ASP A 138 24.87 0.42 12.93
N LYS A 139 25.87 1.09 12.35
CA LYS A 139 25.74 1.64 10.99
C LYS A 139 25.41 0.56 9.95
N THR A 140 26.03 -0.61 10.05
CA THR A 140 25.83 -1.71 9.11
C THR A 140 24.40 -2.24 9.22
N SER A 141 23.91 -2.47 10.44
CA SER A 141 22.54 -2.91 10.70
C SER A 141 21.52 -1.87 10.24
N THR A 142 21.79 -0.58 10.47
CA THR A 142 20.91 0.53 10.04
C THR A 142 20.85 0.64 8.51
N ASP A 143 21.99 0.48 7.82
CA ASP A 143 22.08 0.47 6.36
C ASP A 143 21.31 -0.73 5.76
N ALA A 144 21.54 -1.94 6.27
CA ALA A 144 20.82 -3.14 5.83
C ALA A 144 19.30 -3.01 6.06
N PHE A 145 18.89 -2.55 7.25
CA PHE A 145 17.47 -2.39 7.56
C PHE A 145 16.80 -1.31 6.68
N THR A 146 17.51 -0.22 6.38
CA THR A 146 16.99 0.83 5.50
C THR A 146 16.77 0.30 4.07
N ILE A 147 17.73 -0.44 3.52
CA ILE A 147 17.63 -1.01 2.17
C ILE A 147 16.46 -1.98 2.12
N PHE A 148 16.40 -2.92 3.05
CA PHE A 148 15.32 -3.90 3.17
C PHE A 148 13.94 -3.22 3.19
N LEU A 149 13.74 -2.21 4.03
CA LEU A 149 12.45 -1.53 4.12
C LEU A 149 12.04 -0.86 2.80
N PHE A 150 12.95 -0.27 2.03
CA PHE A 150 12.62 0.32 0.73
C PHE A 150 12.30 -0.74 -0.32
N GLU A 151 13.06 -1.82 -0.35
CA GLU A 151 12.87 -2.93 -1.28
C GLU A 151 11.52 -3.62 -1.02
N GLU A 152 11.25 -4.00 0.22
CA GLU A 152 10.00 -4.66 0.59
C GLU A 152 8.78 -3.74 0.47
N THR A 153 8.87 -2.46 0.86
CA THR A 153 7.76 -1.52 0.66
C THR A 153 7.42 -1.36 -0.83
N TYR A 154 8.43 -1.38 -1.72
CA TYR A 154 8.20 -1.35 -3.15
C TYR A 154 7.60 -2.68 -3.66
N LYS A 155 8.16 -3.82 -3.25
CA LYS A 155 7.69 -5.17 -3.59
C LYS A 155 6.21 -5.32 -3.26
N GLU A 156 5.82 -5.03 -2.02
CA GLU A 156 4.43 -5.21 -1.58
C GLU A 156 3.45 -4.29 -2.31
N TYR A 157 3.85 -3.04 -2.57
CA TYR A 157 3.05 -2.15 -3.39
C TYR A 157 2.90 -2.66 -4.83
N GLU A 158 3.97 -3.18 -5.43
CA GLU A 158 3.93 -3.77 -6.76
C GLU A 158 2.98 -4.98 -6.81
N LEU A 159 3.11 -5.91 -5.86
CA LEU A 159 2.27 -7.10 -5.75
C LEU A 159 0.78 -6.75 -5.58
N ILE A 160 0.44 -5.75 -4.76
CA ILE A 160 -0.94 -5.26 -4.64
C ILE A 160 -1.50 -4.86 -6.01
N LEU A 161 -0.75 -4.12 -6.81
CA LEU A 161 -1.21 -3.64 -8.12
C LEU A 161 -1.33 -4.79 -9.14
N VAL A 162 -0.36 -5.70 -9.16
CA VAL A 162 -0.34 -6.87 -10.04
C VAL A 162 -1.51 -7.80 -9.72
N TYR A 163 -1.66 -8.22 -8.47
CA TYR A 163 -2.75 -9.11 -8.07
C TYR A 163 -4.11 -8.45 -8.20
N SER A 164 -4.24 -7.13 -7.96
CA SER A 164 -5.50 -6.41 -8.20
C SER A 164 -5.89 -6.40 -9.68
N TYR A 165 -4.91 -6.25 -10.58
CA TYR A 165 -5.15 -6.34 -12.02
C TYR A 165 -5.57 -7.77 -12.40
N MET A 166 -4.80 -8.79 -11.99
CA MET A 166 -5.11 -10.20 -12.24
C MET A 166 -6.49 -10.61 -11.69
N GLN A 167 -6.84 -10.14 -10.49
CA GLN A 167 -8.15 -10.35 -9.88
C GLN A 167 -9.28 -9.76 -10.72
N ASN A 168 -9.11 -8.56 -11.29
CA ASN A 168 -10.14 -7.96 -12.12
C ASN A 168 -10.34 -8.75 -13.42
N TYR A 169 -9.29 -9.36 -14.00
CA TYR A 169 -9.36 -10.03 -15.30
C TYR A 169 -9.62 -11.54 -15.25
N THR A 170 -9.55 -12.19 -14.08
CA THR A 170 -9.93 -13.61 -13.96
C THR A 170 -11.45 -13.80 -13.87
N GLU A 171 -11.93 -14.90 -14.47
CA GLU A 171 -13.31 -15.39 -14.30
C GLU A 171 -13.38 -16.59 -13.35
N GLU A 172 -12.23 -17.14 -12.94
CA GLU A 172 -12.19 -18.27 -12.01
C GLU A 172 -12.35 -17.78 -10.58
N THR A 173 -13.40 -18.27 -9.91
CA THR A 173 -13.66 -17.94 -8.50
C THR A 173 -12.49 -18.35 -7.60
N LEU A 174 -11.85 -19.48 -7.87
CA LEU A 174 -10.71 -19.94 -7.06
C LEU A 174 -9.49 -19.02 -7.21
N LEU A 175 -9.16 -18.61 -8.43
CA LEU A 175 -8.07 -17.65 -8.66
C LEU A 175 -8.41 -16.29 -8.08
N TYR A 176 -9.65 -15.82 -8.25
CA TYR A 176 -10.12 -14.57 -7.66
C TYR A 176 -9.88 -14.50 -6.15
N ASN A 177 -10.23 -15.59 -5.44
CA ASN A 177 -10.04 -15.69 -4.00
C ASN A 177 -8.55 -15.75 -3.63
N VAL A 178 -7.75 -16.53 -4.36
CA VAL A 178 -6.30 -16.57 -4.12
C VAL A 178 -5.66 -15.20 -4.29
N TYR A 179 -6.02 -14.45 -5.34
CA TYR A 179 -5.51 -13.10 -5.54
C TYR A 179 -6.01 -12.13 -4.46
N GLN A 180 -7.23 -12.32 -3.94
CA GLN A 180 -7.70 -11.52 -2.80
C GLN A 180 -6.84 -11.75 -1.56
N ASP A 181 -6.57 -13.01 -1.24
CA ASP A 181 -5.75 -13.37 -0.07
C ASP A 181 -4.34 -12.77 -0.19
N LEU A 182 -3.71 -12.86 -1.38
CA LEU A 182 -2.41 -12.26 -1.66
C LEU A 182 -2.41 -10.72 -1.56
N ILE A 183 -3.47 -10.06 -2.05
CA ILE A 183 -3.62 -8.60 -1.90
C ILE A 183 -3.72 -8.20 -0.43
N ASP A 184 -4.49 -8.96 0.36
CA ASP A 184 -4.75 -8.63 1.76
C ASP A 184 -3.48 -8.78 2.62
N GLU A 185 -2.67 -9.82 2.37
CA GLU A 185 -1.37 -9.98 3.03
C GLU A 185 -0.37 -8.91 2.58
N SER A 186 -0.26 -8.60 1.29
CA SER A 186 0.63 -7.52 0.82
C SER A 186 0.24 -6.15 1.37
N LEU A 187 -1.06 -5.85 1.54
CA LEU A 187 -1.53 -4.64 2.23
C LEU A 187 -1.07 -4.60 3.69
N TYR A 188 -1.08 -5.75 4.37
CA TYR A 188 -0.61 -5.86 5.74
C TYR A 188 0.91 -5.65 5.84
N HIS A 189 1.71 -6.29 4.98
CA HIS A 189 3.15 -6.08 4.92
C HIS A 189 3.52 -4.62 4.60
N LEU A 190 2.87 -4.03 3.60
CA LEU A 190 3.05 -2.62 3.25
C LEU A 190 2.77 -1.69 4.43
N LYS A 191 1.73 -1.99 5.22
CA LYS A 191 1.44 -1.26 6.47
C LYS A 191 2.57 -1.40 7.47
N CYS A 192 3.09 -2.61 7.68
CA CYS A 192 4.18 -2.87 8.63
C CYS A 192 5.44 -2.08 8.23
N PHE A 193 5.90 -2.24 6.99
CA PHE A 193 7.12 -1.58 6.49
C PHE A 193 6.96 -0.06 6.40
N GLY A 194 5.80 0.44 5.96
CA GLY A 194 5.50 1.87 5.93
C GLY A 194 5.54 2.51 7.33
N ASN A 195 5.01 1.83 8.36
CA ASN A 195 5.13 2.29 9.74
C ASN A 195 6.59 2.29 10.22
N MET A 196 7.40 1.31 9.82
CA MET A 196 8.82 1.27 10.18
C MET A 196 9.62 2.40 9.51
N LEU A 197 9.40 2.65 8.22
CA LEU A 197 9.99 3.79 7.50
C LEU A 197 9.62 5.13 8.15
N SER A 198 8.36 5.27 8.59
CA SER A 198 7.88 6.45 9.33
C SER A 198 8.61 6.63 10.66
N LYS A 199 8.76 5.56 11.45
CA LYS A 199 9.52 5.61 12.71
C LYS A 199 10.99 6.00 12.49
N MET A 200 11.60 5.53 11.40
CA MET A 200 12.97 5.88 11.00
C MET A 200 13.11 7.27 10.38
N GLY A 201 12.01 7.98 10.14
CA GLY A 201 12.03 9.30 9.54
C GLY A 201 12.40 9.33 8.07
N ILE A 202 12.20 8.23 7.36
CA ILE A 202 12.54 8.04 5.94
C ILE A 202 11.34 7.55 5.12
N LEU A 203 10.11 7.86 5.57
CA LEU A 203 8.90 7.49 4.85
C LEU A 203 8.91 8.07 3.44
N SER A 204 8.59 7.24 2.45
CA SER A 204 8.42 7.67 1.06
C SER A 204 7.34 6.83 0.39
N VAL A 205 6.60 7.45 -0.53
CA VAL A 205 5.68 6.70 -1.40
C VAL A 205 6.51 5.92 -2.42
N PRO A 206 6.21 4.62 -2.65
CA PRO A 206 6.90 3.81 -3.65
C PRO A 206 6.98 4.45 -5.02
N ARG A 207 8.02 4.11 -5.78
CA ARG A 207 8.16 4.53 -7.19
C ARG A 207 7.03 3.97 -8.06
N ILE A 208 6.89 4.52 -9.26
CA ILE A 208 5.87 4.11 -10.23
C ILE A 208 6.14 2.68 -10.68
N VAL A 209 5.09 1.85 -10.75
CA VAL A 209 5.13 0.52 -11.36
C VAL A 209 4.75 0.67 -12.83
N ILE A 210 5.61 0.20 -13.73
CA ILE A 210 5.39 0.29 -15.18
C ILE A 210 4.33 -0.72 -15.65
N GLU A 211 3.62 -0.37 -16.71
CA GLU A 211 2.47 -1.14 -17.22
C GLU A 211 2.77 -2.61 -17.53
N SER A 212 3.94 -2.88 -18.10
CA SER A 212 4.37 -4.24 -18.45
C SER A 212 4.57 -5.16 -17.24
N ILE A 213 4.64 -4.63 -16.02
CA ILE A 213 4.76 -5.46 -14.81
C ILE A 213 3.41 -6.07 -14.45
N TYR A 214 2.34 -5.27 -14.41
CA TYR A 214 1.02 -5.70 -13.97
C TYR A 214 0.07 -6.13 -15.09
N GLN A 215 0.26 -5.65 -16.32
CA GLN A 215 -0.46 -6.13 -17.50
C GLN A 215 0.35 -7.20 -18.25
N ARG A 216 0.71 -8.27 -17.56
CA ARG A 216 1.48 -9.37 -18.17
C ARG A 216 0.58 -10.49 -18.67
N GLU A 217 0.98 -11.10 -19.78
CA GLU A 217 0.27 -12.24 -20.38
C GLU A 217 0.64 -13.55 -19.68
N ASP A 218 1.91 -13.75 -19.33
CA ASP A 218 2.40 -14.98 -18.70
C ASP A 218 2.26 -14.93 -17.17
N ILE A 219 1.03 -15.17 -16.72
CA ILE A 219 0.67 -15.22 -15.30
C ILE A 219 1.32 -16.43 -14.61
N GLU A 220 1.48 -17.56 -15.30
CA GLU A 220 2.11 -18.74 -14.70
C GLU A 220 3.57 -18.43 -14.36
N GLN A 221 4.33 -17.92 -15.33
CA GLN A 221 5.73 -17.60 -15.10
C GLN A 221 5.90 -16.53 -14.02
N PHE A 222 4.99 -15.55 -13.95
CA PHE A 222 4.97 -14.58 -12.85
C PHE A 222 4.92 -15.24 -11.48
N LEU A 223 4.00 -16.20 -11.28
CA LEU A 223 3.82 -16.87 -10.00
C LEU A 223 5.01 -17.79 -9.68
N VAL A 224 5.61 -18.42 -10.71
CA VAL A 224 6.83 -19.22 -10.54
C VAL A 224 8.00 -18.35 -10.11
N ASP A 225 8.19 -17.20 -10.76
CA ASP A 225 9.24 -16.23 -10.41
C ASP A 225 8.99 -15.67 -9.00
N GLY A 226 7.73 -15.35 -8.67
CA GLY A 226 7.34 -14.87 -7.34
C GLY A 226 7.64 -15.88 -6.23
N ILE A 227 7.42 -17.18 -6.44
CA ILE A 227 7.81 -18.21 -5.46
C ILE A 227 9.33 -18.19 -5.23
N ALA A 228 10.12 -18.09 -6.29
CA ALA A 228 11.59 -18.02 -6.17
C ALA A 228 12.05 -16.74 -5.47
N GLU A 229 11.35 -15.62 -5.70
CA GLU A 229 11.60 -14.36 -5.01
C GLU A 229 11.28 -14.46 -3.52
N GLU A 230 10.15 -15.05 -3.12
CA GLU A 230 9.85 -15.25 -1.70
C GLU A 230 10.84 -16.20 -1.02
N GLU A 231 11.30 -17.26 -1.70
CA GLU A 231 12.37 -18.12 -1.18
C GLU A 231 13.68 -17.34 -0.92
N ALA A 232 14.02 -16.39 -1.81
CA ALA A 232 15.18 -15.53 -1.63
C ALA A 232 14.98 -14.48 -0.52
N ALA A 233 13.80 -13.86 -0.46
CA ALA A 233 13.44 -12.86 0.55
C ALA A 233 13.50 -13.45 1.97
N LYS A 234 13.10 -14.71 2.13
CA LYS A 234 13.23 -15.45 3.40
C LYS A 234 14.67 -15.56 3.88
N GLU A 235 15.60 -15.82 2.97
CA GLU A 235 17.03 -15.90 3.30
C GLU A 235 17.61 -14.52 3.64
N GLU A 236 17.18 -13.46 2.94
CA GLU A 236 17.56 -12.08 3.28
C GLU A 236 16.98 -11.64 4.64
N CYS A 237 15.72 -11.98 4.96
CA CYS A 237 15.12 -11.76 6.27
C CYS A 237 15.92 -12.44 7.39
N ARG A 238 16.38 -13.68 7.16
CA ARG A 238 17.23 -14.41 8.11
C ARG A 238 18.57 -13.70 8.33
N LYS A 239 19.25 -13.29 7.26
CA LYS A 239 20.51 -12.52 7.35
C LYS A 239 20.31 -11.20 8.08
N LEU A 240 19.22 -10.51 7.80
CA LEU A 240 18.88 -9.25 8.45
C LEU A 240 18.59 -9.45 9.95
N ALA A 241 17.83 -10.48 10.32
CA ALA A 241 17.57 -10.83 11.72
C ALA A 241 18.88 -11.13 12.48
N GLU A 242 19.85 -11.79 11.85
CA GLU A 242 21.18 -12.02 12.43
C GLU A 242 22.01 -10.73 12.55
N ALA A 243 21.90 -9.83 11.57
CA ALA A 243 22.65 -8.57 11.53
C ALA A 243 22.12 -7.50 12.49
N VAL A 244 20.81 -7.45 12.70
CA VAL A 244 20.13 -6.40 13.47
C VAL A 244 20.33 -6.55 14.98
N LYS A 245 20.72 -7.75 15.46
CA LYS A 245 21.08 -8.04 16.88
C LYS A 245 20.10 -7.48 17.92
N ASP A 246 18.83 -7.40 17.55
CA ASP A 246 17.74 -6.91 18.38
C ASP A 246 16.59 -7.93 18.38
N GLU A 247 16.05 -8.20 19.56
CA GLU A 247 15.10 -9.29 19.77
C GLU A 247 13.75 -9.03 19.09
N ASP A 248 13.15 -7.84 19.24
CA ASP A 248 11.83 -7.59 18.65
C ASP A 248 11.87 -7.53 17.13
N LEU A 249 12.94 -6.94 16.55
CA LEU A 249 13.10 -6.91 15.10
C LEU A 249 13.34 -8.32 14.56
N SER A 250 14.15 -9.14 15.26
CA SER A 250 14.33 -10.55 14.91
C SER A 250 13.01 -11.34 14.98
N GLN A 251 12.20 -11.15 16.03
CA GLN A 251 10.88 -11.77 16.14
C GLN A 251 9.94 -11.32 15.02
N PHE A 252 9.96 -10.04 14.66
CA PHE A 252 9.18 -9.51 13.54
C PHE A 252 9.59 -10.14 12.21
N PHE A 253 10.88 -10.21 11.89
CA PHE A 253 11.35 -10.85 10.65
C PHE A 253 11.01 -12.35 10.60
N ASN A 254 11.10 -13.05 11.73
CA ASN A 254 10.67 -14.44 11.81
C ASN A 254 9.16 -14.61 11.57
N TYR A 255 8.34 -13.67 12.08
CA TYR A 255 6.91 -13.65 11.86
C TYR A 255 6.56 -13.42 10.38
N ILE A 256 7.14 -12.41 9.72
CA ILE A 256 6.96 -12.16 8.28
C ILE A 256 7.41 -13.38 7.47
N ASN A 257 8.59 -13.94 7.77
CA ASN A 257 9.10 -15.15 7.12
C ASN A 257 8.17 -16.38 7.25
N TYR A 258 7.35 -16.44 8.31
CA TYR A 258 6.33 -17.49 8.41
C TYR A 258 5.16 -17.24 7.45
N GLN A 259 4.71 -16.00 7.31
CA GLN A 259 3.64 -15.60 6.37
C GLN A 259 4.03 -15.89 4.91
N GLU A 260 5.30 -15.69 4.55
CA GLU A 260 5.78 -15.99 3.20
C GLU A 260 5.65 -17.47 2.80
N ASN A 261 5.62 -18.40 3.75
CA ASN A 261 5.31 -19.80 3.42
C ASN A 261 3.89 -19.96 2.90
N TYR A 262 2.95 -19.20 3.45
CA TYR A 262 1.57 -19.26 3.01
C TYR A 262 1.38 -18.54 1.66
N HIS A 263 2.11 -17.46 1.39
CA HIS A 263 2.19 -16.87 0.05
C HIS A 263 2.61 -17.88 -1.01
N ILE A 264 3.67 -18.66 -0.74
CA ILE A 264 4.14 -19.72 -1.65
C ILE A 264 3.02 -20.74 -1.91
N GLU A 265 2.32 -21.20 -0.87
CA GLU A 265 1.20 -22.13 -1.02
C GLU A 265 0.05 -21.54 -1.87
N LEU A 266 -0.27 -20.26 -1.69
CA LEU A 266 -1.28 -19.55 -2.49
C LEU A 266 -0.86 -19.45 -3.96
N MET A 267 0.39 -19.10 -4.25
CA MET A 267 0.92 -19.04 -5.61
C MET A 267 0.94 -20.42 -6.28
N GLN A 268 1.37 -21.46 -5.56
CA GLN A 268 1.34 -22.85 -6.06
C GLN A 268 -0.09 -23.30 -6.38
N LYS A 269 -1.05 -22.94 -5.53
CA LYS A 269 -2.47 -23.20 -5.75
C LYS A 269 -2.99 -22.49 -6.99
N ALA A 270 -2.62 -21.23 -7.22
CA ALA A 270 -2.98 -20.50 -8.44
C ALA A 270 -2.37 -21.16 -9.70
N ILE A 271 -1.09 -21.52 -9.67
CA ILE A 271 -0.40 -22.21 -10.78
C ILE A 271 -1.14 -23.50 -11.15
N LYS A 272 -1.55 -24.30 -10.15
CA LYS A 272 -2.28 -25.54 -10.41
C LYS A 272 -3.57 -25.29 -11.19
N VAL A 273 -4.35 -24.28 -10.79
CA VAL A 273 -5.61 -23.93 -11.47
C VAL A 273 -5.36 -23.43 -12.89
N LEU A 274 -4.30 -22.66 -13.11
CA LEU A 274 -3.93 -22.17 -14.45
C LEU A 274 -3.55 -23.32 -15.40
N LYS A 275 -2.89 -24.38 -14.89
CA LYS A 275 -2.48 -25.56 -15.68
C LYS A 275 -3.60 -26.53 -16.02
N GLU A 276 -4.69 -26.50 -15.26
CA GLU A 276 -5.85 -27.37 -15.47
C GLU A 276 -6.82 -26.81 -16.54
N LYS A 277 -6.53 -25.64 -17.11
CA LYS A 277 -7.25 -25.01 -18.22
C LYS A 277 -6.62 -25.31 -19.58
#